data_AF-A0A645A194-F1
#
_entry.id   AF-A0A645A194-F1
#
_cell.length_a   1.000
_cell.length_b   1.000
_cell.length_c   1.000
_cell.angle_alpha   90.00
_cell.angle_beta   90.00
_cell.angle_gamma   90.00
#
_symmetry.space_group_name_H-M   'P 1'
#
loop_
_entity.id
_entity.type
_entity.pdbx_description
1 polymer ?
#
loop_
_entity_poly.entity_id
_entity_poly.type
_entity_poly.pdbx_seq_one_letter_code
_entity_poly.pdbx_strand_id
1 'polypeptide(L)'
;MGMAVDANVLIFERFKEEYRSGKTLRAAMESGFNRAFTTILDSNLTTLIAAAVLFFLGTGPIKGFAITLGLGIILSMFTAITVTRYMLKMLMNSNVFKNGKVFGA
;
A
#
# COMPACT_ATOMS: atom_id res chain seq x y z
N MET A 1 -10.65 9.61 -3.50
CA MET A 1 -10.75 9.33 -2.05
C MET A 1 -11.34 7.96 -1.74
N GLY A 2 -12.38 7.48 -2.43
CA GLY A 2 -12.99 6.15 -2.19
C GLY A 2 -12.03 4.95 -2.24
N MET A 3 -11.20 4.81 -3.29
CA MET A 3 -10.24 3.68 -3.39
C MET A 3 -9.14 3.67 -2.32
N ALA A 4 -8.74 4.85 -1.82
CA ALA A 4 -7.71 4.93 -0.77
C ALA A 4 -8.25 4.40 0.58
N VAL A 5 -9.54 4.59 0.85
CA VAL A 5 -10.20 4.04 2.05
C VAL A 5 -10.50 2.56 1.86
N ASP A 6 -10.95 2.17 0.67
CA ASP A 6 -11.25 0.76 0.34
C ASP A 6 -10.02 -0.15 0.51
N ALA A 7 -8.85 0.29 0.04
CA ALA A 7 -7.61 -0.46 0.23
C ALA A 7 -7.18 -0.59 1.70
N ASN A 8 -7.37 0.46 2.51
CA ASN A 8 -7.08 0.40 3.95
C ASN A 8 -8.04 -0.52 4.69
N VAL A 9 -9.33 -0.51 4.32
CA VAL A 9 -10.32 -1.43 4.88
C VAL A 9 -9.99 -2.87 4.49
N LEU A 10 -9.59 -3.12 3.23
CA LEU A 10 -9.19 -4.44 2.74
C LEU A 10 -7.95 -5.00 3.47
N ILE A 11 -6.94 -4.16 3.73
CA ILE A 11 -5.78 -4.53 4.58
C ILE A 11 -6.25 -5.01 5.94
N PHE A 12 -7.11 -4.21 6.57
CA PHE A 12 -7.56 -4.45 7.93
C PHE A 12 -8.41 -5.70 8.03
N GLU A 13 -9.28 -5.94 7.03
CA GLU A 13 -10.08 -7.14 6.93
C GLU A 13 -9.21 -8.38 6.75
N ARG A 14 -8.24 -8.35 5.84
CA ARG A 14 -7.35 -9.49 5.60
C ARG A 14 -6.42 -9.77 6.77
N PHE A 15 -5.93 -8.73 7.44
CA PHE A 15 -5.20 -8.89 8.69
C PHE A 15 -6.06 -9.58 9.76
N LYS A 16 -7.33 -9.18 9.90
CA LYS A 16 -8.26 -9.76 10.87
C LYS A 16 -8.63 -11.21 10.53
N GLU A 17 -8.74 -11.56 9.25
CA GLU A 17 -8.91 -12.95 8.80
C GLU A 17 -7.67 -13.81 9.09
N GLU A 18 -6.48 -13.32 8.76
CA GLU A 18 -5.22 -14.06 9.00
C GLU A 18 -4.88 -14.20 10.49
N TYR A 19 -5.34 -13.24 11.31
CA TYR A 19 -5.28 -13.39 12.77
C TYR A 19 -6.26 -14.45 13.28
N ARG A 20 -7.49 -14.49 12.75
CA ARG A 20 -8.49 -15.53 13.08
C ARG A 20 -8.12 -16.92 12.58
N SER A 21 -7.28 -17.02 11.54
CA SER A 21 -6.77 -18.29 11.01
C SER A 21 -5.65 -18.90 11.88
N GLY A 22 -5.25 -18.24 12.98
CA GLY A 22 -4.29 -18.75 13.95
C GLY A 22 -2.83 -18.43 13.63
N LYS A 23 -2.55 -17.60 12.63
CA LYS A 23 -1.17 -17.13 12.36
C LYS A 23 -0.72 -16.16 13.44
N THR A 24 0.57 -16.20 13.77
CA THR A 24 1.17 -15.22 14.68
C THR A 24 0.99 -13.81 14.11
N LEU A 25 0.73 -12.84 14.99
CA LEU A 25 0.41 -11.45 14.64
C LEU A 25 1.42 -10.85 13.63
N ARG A 26 2.70 -11.24 13.73
CA ARG A 26 3.78 -10.83 12.82
C ARG A 26 3.65 -11.42 11.42
N ALA A 27 3.39 -12.72 11.31
CA ALA A 27 3.24 -13.38 10.01
C ALA A 27 1.98 -12.91 9.28
N ALA A 28 0.90 -12.66 10.02
CA ALA A 28 -0.33 -12.06 9.49
C ALA A 28 -0.11 -10.62 9.01
N MET A 29 0.61 -9.80 9.77
CA MET A 29 0.95 -8.43 9.35
C MET A 29 1.83 -8.41 8.10
N GLU A 30 2.89 -9.21 8.06
CA GLU A 30 3.84 -9.17 6.95
C GLU A 30 3.22 -9.68 5.63
N SER A 31 2.43 -10.75 5.71
CA SER A 31 1.70 -11.27 4.56
C SER A 31 0.59 -10.33 4.09
N GLY A 32 -0.18 -9.77 5.03
CA GLY A 32 -1.25 -8.81 4.75
C GLY A 32 -0.73 -7.51 4.13
N PHE A 33 0.39 -6.99 4.64
CA PHE A 33 1.01 -5.77 4.14
C PHE A 33 1.56 -5.94 2.72
N ASN A 34 2.29 -7.03 2.45
CA ASN A 34 2.84 -7.27 1.11
C ASN A 34 1.75 -7.40 0.04
N ARG A 35 0.70 -8.18 0.31
CA ARG A 35 -0.39 -8.39 -0.66
C ARG A 35 -1.17 -7.11 -0.91
N ALA A 36 -1.54 -6.41 0.15
CA ALA A 36 -2.32 -5.20 -0.01
C ALA A 36 -1.51 -4.05 -0.61
N PHE A 37 -0.21 -3.99 -0.35
CA PHE A 37 0.68 -3.05 -1.02
C PHE A 37 0.67 -3.27 -2.55
N THR A 38 0.73 -4.52 -3.01
CA THR A 38 0.60 -4.84 -4.44
C THR A 38 -0.76 -4.40 -4.98
N THR A 39 -1.86 -4.68 -4.26
CA THR A 39 -3.21 -4.23 -4.66
C THR A 39 -3.31 -2.70 -4.74
N ILE A 40 -2.70 -1.96 -3.79
CA ILE A 40 -2.65 -0.49 -3.80
C ILE A 40 -1.85 0.01 -5.00
N LEU A 41 -0.70 -0.60 -5.29
CA LEU A 41 0.12 -0.23 -6.44
C LEU A 41 -0.63 -0.44 -7.75
N ASP A 42 -1.28 -1.59 -7.94
CA ASP A 42 -2.04 -1.90 -9.15
C ASP A 42 -3.20 -0.93 -9.35
N SER A 43 -3.90 -0.57 -8.27
CA SER A 43 -5.00 0.39 -8.28
C SER A 43 -4.55 1.82 -8.61
N ASN A 44 -3.41 2.26 -8.07
CA ASN A 44 -2.80 3.55 -8.42
C ASN A 44 -2.30 3.55 -9.87
N LEU A 45 -1.75 2.43 -10.36
CA LEU A 45 -1.28 2.29 -11.73
C LEU A 45 -2.44 2.39 -12.74
N THR A 46 -3.56 1.72 -12.48
CA THR A 46 -4.77 1.86 -13.33
C THR A 46 -5.28 3.30 -13.35
N THR A 47 -5.23 3.99 -12.21
CA THR A 47 -5.61 5.40 -12.10
C THR A 47 -4.65 6.30 -12.88
N LEU A 48 -3.36 5.99 -12.90
CA LEU A 48 -2.36 6.72 -13.69
C LEU A 48 -2.60 6.54 -15.20
N ILE A 49 -3.00 5.35 -15.64
CA ILE A 49 -3.42 5.09 -17.01
C ILE A 49 -4.66 5.94 -17.35
N ALA A 50 -5.66 5.98 -16.47
CA ALA A 50 -6.83 6.84 -16.66
C ALA A 50 -6.45 8.33 -16.75
N ALA A 51 -5.53 8.80 -15.90
CA ALA A 51 -5.00 10.17 -15.97
C ALA A 51 -4.30 10.45 -17.30
N ALA A 52 -3.51 9.50 -17.81
CA ALA A 52 -2.86 9.62 -19.12
C ALA A 52 -3.88 9.71 -20.26
N VAL A 53 -4.93 8.87 -20.23
CA VAL A 53 -6.03 8.93 -21.20
C VAL A 53 -6.75 10.28 -21.14
N LEU A 54 -7.05 10.78 -19.93
CA LEU A 54 -7.66 12.10 -19.74
C LEU A 54 -6.75 13.24 -20.19
N PHE A 55 -5.43 13.08 -20.10
CA PHE A 55 -4.48 14.06 -20.62
C PHE A 55 -4.45 14.10 -22.16
N PHE A 56 -4.52 12.95 -22.82
CA PHE A 56 -4.52 12.87 -24.28
C PHE A 56 -5.87 13.27 -24.91
N LEU A 57 -6.99 12.82 -24.34
CA LEU A 57 -8.33 13.08 -24.88
C LEU A 57 -9.02 14.31 -24.26
N GLY A 58 -8.53 14.82 -23.12
CA GLY A 58 -9.15 15.94 -22.41
C GLY A 58 -8.79 17.30 -23.01
N THR A 59 -9.74 18.24 -22.94
CA THR A 59 -9.58 19.62 -23.38
C THR A 59 -9.72 20.60 -22.20
N GLY A 60 -9.01 21.72 -22.28
CA GLY A 60 -9.07 22.85 -21.33
C GLY A 60 -8.93 22.44 -19.86
N PRO A 61 -10.02 22.45 -19.04
CA PRO A 61 -9.95 22.13 -17.62
C PRO A 61 -9.54 20.67 -17.31
N ILE A 62 -9.92 19.72 -18.17
CA ILE A 62 -9.71 18.28 -17.92
C ILE A 62 -8.22 17.93 -17.99
N LYS A 63 -7.46 18.62 -18.86
CA LYS A 63 -6.01 18.47 -18.95
C LYS A 63 -5.31 18.94 -17.68
N GLY A 64 -5.72 20.08 -17.13
CA GLY A 64 -5.18 20.59 -15.86
C GLY A 64 -5.43 19.61 -14.71
N PHE A 65 -6.65 19.08 -14.62
CA PHE A 65 -7.01 18.05 -13.66
C PHE A 65 -6.16 16.77 -13.81
N ALA A 66 -5.97 16.29 -15.03
CA ALA A 66 -5.17 15.10 -15.33
C ALA A 66 -3.71 15.25 -14.89
N ILE A 67 -3.12 16.44 -15.08
CA ILE A 67 -1.73 16.72 -14.66
C ILE A 67 -1.62 16.70 -13.13
N THR A 68 -2.52 17.38 -12.41
CA THR A 68 -2.51 17.40 -10.95
C THR A 68 -2.74 16.01 -10.36
N LEU A 69 -3.65 15.24 -10.94
CA LEU A 69 -3.95 13.88 -10.52
C LEU A 69 -2.78 12.92 -10.78
N GLY A 70 -2.15 13.02 -11.96
CA GLY A 70 -0.95 12.24 -12.29
C GLY A 70 0.24 12.55 -11.38
N LEU A 71 0.54 13.83 -11.16
CA LEU A 71 1.61 14.26 -10.24
C LEU A 71 1.36 13.79 -8.81
N GLY A 72 0.12 13.89 -8.32
CA GLY A 72 -0.26 13.41 -6.99
C GLY A 72 -0.03 11.91 -6.81
N ILE A 73 -0.39 11.10 -7.82
CA ILE A 73 -0.18 9.65 -7.79
C ILE A 73 1.31 9.31 -7.83
N ILE A 74 2.10 9.96 -8.69
CA ILE A 74 3.55 9.70 -8.78
C ILE A 74 4.25 10.00 -7.45
N LEU A 75 3.96 11.16 -6.85
CA LEU A 75 4.50 11.53 -5.54
C LEU A 75 4.07 10.54 -4.45
N SER A 76 2.80 10.15 -4.44
CA SER A 76 2.28 9.18 -3.47
C SER A 76 2.91 7.79 -3.64
N MET A 77 3.09 7.31 -4.87
CA MET A 77 3.75 6.03 -5.15
C MET A 77 5.22 6.07 -4.74
N PHE A 78 5.92 7.18 -4.98
CA PHE A 78 7.30 7.35 -4.54
C PHE A 78 7.42 7.31 -3.01
N THR A 79 6.54 8.01 -2.28
CA THR A 79 6.47 7.93 -0.83
C THR A 79 6.16 6.50 -0.37
N ALA A 80 5.21 5.81 -1.01
CA ALA A 80 4.84 4.45 -0.66
C ALA A 80 6.00 3.46 -0.84
N ILE A 81 6.73 3.50 -1.96
CA ILE A 81 7.91 2.65 -2.20
C ILE A 81 9.02 2.95 -1.17
N THR A 82 9.28 4.22 -0.90
CA THR A 82 10.32 4.65 0.04
C THR A 82 9.99 4.22 1.47
N VAL A 83 8.74 4.43 1.90
CA VAL A 83 8.24 4.00 3.21
C VAL A 83 8.28 2.48 3.32
N THR A 84 7.84 1.73 2.32
CA THR A 84 7.89 0.26 2.32
C THR A 84 9.32 -0.26 2.41
N ARG A 85 10.26 0.30 1.64
CA ARG A 85 11.69 -0.06 1.78
C ARG A 85 12.24 0.26 3.16
N TYR A 86 11.86 1.41 3.72
CA TYR A 86 12.30 1.81 5.05
C TYR A 86 11.71 0.89 6.13
N MET A 87 10.44 0.53 6.01
CA MET A 87 9.75 -0.36 6.94
C MET A 87 10.30 -1.79 6.88
N LEU A 88 10.53 -2.31 5.67
CA LEU A 88 11.20 -3.60 5.47
C LEU A 88 12.63 -3.59 6.02
N LYS A 89 13.41 -2.54 5.75
CA LYS A 89 14.77 -2.38 6.29
C LYS A 89 14.75 -2.27 7.81
N MET A 90 13.78 -1.57 8.39
CA MET A 90 13.61 -1.44 9.84
C MET A 90 13.17 -2.76 10.48
N LEU A 91 12.30 -3.53 9.83
CA LEU A 91 11.91 -4.88 10.26
C LEU A 91 13.10 -5.84 10.22
N MET A 92 13.88 -5.84 9.13
CA MET A 92 15.10 -6.63 8.98
C MET A 92 16.20 -6.22 9.97
N ASN A 93 16.34 -4.93 10.27
CA ASN A 93 17.32 -4.41 11.22
C ASN A 93 16.84 -4.50 12.68
N SER A 94 15.55 -4.71 12.90
CA SER A 94 15.01 -5.01 14.22
C SER A 94 15.37 -6.46 14.58
N ASN A 95 16.26 -6.61 15.56
CA ASN A 95 16.65 -7.89 16.15
C ASN A 95 15.50 -8.60 16.91
N VAL A 96 14.25 -8.23 16.64
CA VAL A 96 13.01 -8.70 17.30
C VAL A 96 12.71 -10.17 16.94
N PHE A 97 13.44 -10.77 16.00
CA PHE A 97 13.36 -12.20 15.68
C PHE A 97 14.46 -13.07 16.31
N LYS A 98 15.40 -12.51 17.09
CA LYS A 98 16.46 -13.31 17.72
C LYS A 98 16.19 -13.70 19.19
N ASN A 99 15.07 -13.29 19.77
CA ASN A 99 14.77 -13.61 21.17
C ASN A 99 13.42 -14.32 21.31
N GLY A 100 13.46 -15.65 21.41
CA GLY A 100 12.31 -16.51 21.71
C GLY A 100 11.76 -16.37 23.14
N LYS A 101 11.80 -15.16 23.72
CA LYS A 101 11.36 -14.87 25.11
C LYS A 101 10.29 -13.78 25.21
N VAL A 102 9.73 -13.33 24.09
CA VAL A 102 8.66 -12.30 24.07
C VAL A 102 7.27 -12.91 23.77
N PHE A 103 7.19 -14.21 23.49
CA PHE A 103 5.94 -14.97 23.53
C PHE A 103 5.95 -15.78 24.82
N GLY A 104 5.32 -15.22 25.86
CA GLY A 104 5.35 -15.68 27.24
C GLY A 104 5.26 -17.20 27.44
N ALA A 105 5.98 -17.65 28.46
CA ALA A 105 5.74 -18.91 29.15
C ALA A 105 4.30 -19.00 29.67
#